data_AF-A0A4R8DVT6-F1
#
_entry.id   AF-A0A4R8DVT6-F1
#
_cell.length_a   1.000
_cell.length_b   1.000
_cell.length_c   1.000
_cell.angle_alpha   90.00
_cell.angle_beta   90.00
_cell.angle_gamma   90.00
#
_symmetry.space_group_name_H-M   'P 1'
#
loop_
_entity.id
_entity.type
_entity.pdbx_description
1 polymer ?
#
loop_
_entity_poly.entity_id
_entity_poly.type
_entity_poly.pdbx_seq_one_letter_code
_entity_poly.pdbx_strand_id
1 'polypeptide(L)'
;MTVYLETDRLLLRDWLETDTEPYIRMNLDPDVRRYFPGLAAPEDSLASIEKMQNDLQSQGYGLFAVALKGSGDFIGFTGFAHPGFEAFFTPSERVMQRIGMEKTGTFLHPRLPGGHWLQEHVLYRAFSPSRNTISR
;
A
#
# COMPACT_ATOMS: atom_id res chain seq x y z
N MET A 1 -0.88 -16.20 12.35
CA MET A 1 -1.80 -15.45 11.48
C MET A 1 -2.23 -14.19 12.21
N THR A 2 -1.65 -13.07 11.81
CA THR A 2 -1.98 -11.71 12.25
C THR A 2 -3.04 -11.12 11.34
N VAL A 3 -4.00 -10.39 11.92
CA VAL A 3 -4.95 -9.54 11.19
C VAL A 3 -4.52 -8.09 11.41
N TYR A 4 -4.21 -7.39 10.33
CA TYR A 4 -3.72 -6.00 10.36
C TYR A 4 -4.88 -5.00 10.29
N LEU A 5 -5.93 -5.34 9.55
CA LEU A 5 -7.12 -4.51 9.42
C LEU A 5 -8.34 -5.39 9.24
N GLU A 6 -9.42 -5.01 9.91
CA GLU A 6 -10.71 -5.67 9.84
C GLU A 6 -11.77 -4.66 9.44
N THR A 7 -12.68 -5.08 8.56
CA THR A 7 -13.87 -4.32 8.18
C THR A 7 -15.13 -5.15 8.47
N ASP A 8 -16.29 -4.62 8.11
CA ASP A 8 -17.55 -5.37 8.20
C ASP A 8 -17.52 -6.68 7.39
N ARG A 9 -16.76 -6.72 6.29
CA ARG A 9 -16.79 -7.83 5.31
C ARG A 9 -15.43 -8.50 5.06
N LEU A 10 -14.32 -7.84 5.37
CA LEU A 10 -12.98 -8.22 4.93
C LEU A 10 -12.00 -8.29 6.09
N LEU A 11 -11.07 -9.23 5.99
CA LEU A 11 -9.87 -9.35 6.80
C LEU A 11 -8.65 -9.08 5.91
N LEU A 12 -7.81 -8.13 6.30
CA LEU A 12 -6.47 -7.95 5.74
C LEU A 12 -5.50 -8.62 6.71
N ARG A 13 -4.93 -9.75 6.29
CA ARG A 13 -4.18 -10.67 7.15
C ARG A 13 -2.87 -11.13 6.50
N ASP A 14 -2.09 -11.86 7.28
CA ASP A 14 -0.98 -12.67 6.77
C ASP A 14 -1.43 -13.57 5.62
N TRP A 15 -0.51 -13.79 4.68
CA TRP A 15 -0.61 -14.83 3.66
C TRP A 15 -0.52 -16.21 4.30
N LEU A 16 -1.45 -17.08 3.94
CA LEU A 16 -1.51 -18.48 4.37
C LEU A 16 -1.13 -19.39 3.20
N GLU A 17 -0.68 -20.60 3.51
CA GLU A 17 -0.40 -21.63 2.49
C GLU A 17 -1.63 -21.94 1.62
N THR A 18 -2.83 -21.87 2.22
CA THR A 18 -4.12 -22.05 1.51
C THR A 18 -4.42 -20.97 0.47
N ASP A 19 -3.73 -19.83 0.52
CA ASP A 19 -3.94 -18.72 -0.44
C ASP A 19 -3.16 -18.94 -1.74
N THR A 20 -2.15 -19.81 -1.75
CA THR A 20 -1.25 -20.02 -2.90
C THR A 20 -1.98 -20.45 -4.15
N GLU A 21 -2.79 -21.50 -4.05
CA GLU A 21 -3.51 -22.05 -5.20
C GLU A 21 -4.57 -21.05 -5.75
N PRO A 22 -5.43 -20.42 -4.94
CA PRO A 22 -6.28 -19.32 -5.38
C PRO A 22 -5.52 -18.16 -6.04
N TYR A 23 -4.35 -17.79 -5.51
CA TYR A 23 -3.52 -16.71 -6.06
C TYR A 23 -2.90 -17.07 -7.42
N ILE A 24 -2.42 -18.30 -7.59
CA ILE A 24 -1.93 -18.81 -8.89
C ILE A 24 -3.07 -18.77 -9.91
N ARG A 25 -4.25 -19.30 -9.57
CA ARG A 25 -5.42 -19.25 -10.47
C ARG A 25 -5.79 -17.83 -10.87
N MET A 26 -5.81 -16.90 -9.90
CA MET A 26 -6.06 -15.48 -10.14
C MET A 26 -5.02 -14.87 -11.09
N ASN A 27 -3.75 -15.29 -11.01
CA ASN A 27 -2.68 -14.82 -11.90
C ASN A 27 -2.60 -15.55 -13.25
N LEU A 28 -3.38 -16.61 -13.45
CA LEU A 28 -3.57 -17.26 -14.75
C LEU A 28 -4.82 -16.75 -15.47
N ASP A 29 -5.68 -15.99 -14.78
CA ASP A 29 -6.91 -15.42 -15.33
C ASP A 29 -6.60 -14.21 -16.26
N PRO A 30 -6.95 -14.29 -17.56
CA PRO A 30 -6.74 -13.19 -18.50
C PRO A 30 -7.51 -11.92 -18.17
N ASP A 31 -8.66 -12.01 -17.50
CA ASP A 31 -9.44 -10.84 -17.10
C ASP A 31 -8.77 -10.10 -15.95
N VAL A 32 -8.23 -10.83 -14.97
CA VAL A 32 -7.45 -10.25 -13.86
C VAL A 32 -6.18 -9.59 -14.40
N ARG A 33 -5.50 -10.24 -15.34
CA ARG A 33 -4.21 -9.79 -15.87
C ARG A 33 -4.29 -8.99 -17.16
N ARG A 34 -5.48 -8.54 -17.56
CA ARG A 34 -5.73 -7.77 -18.78
C ARG A 34 -4.81 -6.56 -19.00
N TYR A 35 -4.40 -5.92 -17.90
CA TYR A 35 -3.55 -4.72 -17.92
C TYR A 35 -2.09 -5.00 -17.52
N PHE A 36 -1.73 -6.26 -17.33
CA PHE A 36 -0.36 -6.68 -17.06
C PHE A 36 0.34 -7.06 -18.37
N PRO A 37 1.68 -7.06 -18.42
CA PRO A 37 2.43 -7.46 -19.62
C PRO A 37 2.16 -8.89 -20.12
N GLY A 38 1.60 -9.76 -19.28
CA GLY A 38 1.23 -11.13 -19.60
C GLY A 38 0.71 -11.87 -18.37
N LEU A 39 0.28 -13.13 -18.55
CA LEU A 39 -0.03 -14.04 -17.44
C LEU A 39 1.22 -14.32 -16.59
N ALA A 40 1.04 -14.69 -15.32
CA ALA A 40 2.18 -15.10 -14.49
C ALA A 40 2.30 -16.62 -14.50
N ALA A 41 3.53 -17.12 -14.56
CA ALA A 41 3.75 -18.54 -14.32
C ALA A 41 3.50 -18.87 -12.83
N PRO A 42 3.16 -20.11 -12.48
CA PRO A 42 2.98 -20.51 -11.08
C PRO A 42 4.20 -20.20 -10.20
N GLU A 43 5.40 -20.39 -10.72
CA GLU A 43 6.66 -20.07 -10.05
C GLU A 43 6.83 -18.58 -9.73
N ASP A 44 6.43 -17.68 -10.64
CA ASP A 44 6.45 -16.23 -10.42
C ASP A 44 5.45 -15.82 -9.32
N SER A 45 4.32 -16.53 -9.27
CA SER A 45 3.28 -16.30 -8.27
C SER A 45 3.76 -16.72 -6.87
N LEU A 46 4.45 -17.87 -6.77
CA LEU A 46 5.08 -18.33 -5.53
C LEU A 46 6.14 -17.35 -5.04
N ALA A 47 7.04 -16.91 -5.92
CA ALA A 47 8.05 -15.91 -5.60
C ALA A 47 7.43 -14.58 -5.13
N SER A 48 6.29 -14.20 -5.73
CA SER A 48 5.54 -13.01 -5.31
C SER A 48 4.99 -13.15 -3.88
N ILE A 49 4.41 -14.31 -3.53
CA ILE A 49 3.91 -14.57 -2.17
C ILE A 49 5.05 -14.50 -1.16
N GLU A 50 6.18 -15.16 -1.45
CA GLU A 50 7.36 -15.15 -0.59
C GLU A 50 7.86 -13.72 -0.37
N LYS A 51 7.96 -12.92 -1.43
CA LYS A 51 8.33 -11.51 -1.33
C LYS A 51 7.35 -10.73 -0.44
N MET A 52 6.04 -10.89 -0.63
CA MET A 52 5.02 -10.19 0.16
C MET A 52 5.05 -10.60 1.64
N GLN A 53 5.30 -11.88 1.94
CA GLN A 53 5.49 -12.36 3.31
C GLN A 53 6.74 -11.74 3.95
N ASN A 54 7.86 -11.68 3.22
CA ASN A 54 9.10 -11.08 3.69
C ASN A 54 8.95 -9.55 3.92
N ASP A 55 8.27 -8.85 3.02
CA ASP A 55 7.97 -7.42 3.16
C ASP A 55 7.13 -7.18 4.43
N LEU A 56 6.07 -7.98 4.65
CA LEU A 56 5.20 -7.88 5.82
C LEU A 56 5.97 -8.12 7.13
N GLN A 57 6.82 -9.15 7.17
CA GLN A 57 7.61 -9.48 8.35
C GLN A 57 8.68 -8.43 8.67
N SER A 58 9.36 -7.93 7.64
CA SER A 58 10.48 -6.99 7.82
C SER A 58 10.03 -5.56 8.11
N GLN A 59 8.92 -5.12 7.54
CA GLN A 59 8.46 -3.73 7.63
C GLN A 59 7.29 -3.55 8.60
N GLY A 60 6.56 -4.62 8.94
CA GLY A 60 5.31 -4.55 9.71
C GLY A 60 4.09 -4.08 8.90
N TYR A 61 4.25 -3.86 7.60
CA TYR A 61 3.20 -3.53 6.62
C TYR A 61 3.60 -4.01 5.23
N GLY A 62 2.63 -4.13 4.32
CA GLY A 62 2.89 -4.65 2.98
C GLY A 62 1.62 -4.85 2.17
N LEU A 63 1.70 -5.77 1.20
CA LEU A 63 0.53 -6.28 0.49
C LEU A 63 -0.05 -7.46 1.28
N PHE A 64 -1.20 -7.22 1.91
CA PHE A 64 -1.91 -8.20 2.74
C PHE A 64 -2.77 -9.12 1.88
N ALA A 65 -2.90 -10.38 2.30
CA ALA A 65 -3.94 -11.24 1.78
C ALA A 65 -5.31 -10.72 2.25
N VAL A 66 -6.26 -10.59 1.32
CA VAL A 66 -7.62 -10.16 1.60
C VAL A 66 -8.51 -11.39 1.62
N ALA A 67 -9.16 -11.61 2.76
CA ALA A 67 -10.12 -12.69 2.94
C ALA A 67 -11.52 -12.18 3.28
N LEU A 68 -12.55 -12.90 2.84
CA LEU A 68 -13.91 -12.66 3.31
C LEU A 68 -14.02 -13.03 4.79
N LYS A 69 -14.57 -12.13 5.60
CA LYS A 69 -14.72 -12.35 7.05
C LYS A 69 -15.64 -13.52 7.40
N GLY A 70 -16.67 -13.75 6.58
CA GLY A 70 -17.66 -14.80 6.82
C GLY A 70 -17.14 -16.21 6.56
N SER A 71 -16.42 -16.42 5.45
CA SER A 71 -15.94 -17.74 5.03
C SER A 71 -14.46 -17.97 5.28
N GLY A 72 -13.65 -16.90 5.39
CA GLY A 72 -12.19 -16.98 5.42
C GLY A 72 -11.56 -17.11 4.03
N ASP A 73 -12.37 -17.16 2.97
CA ASP A 73 -11.88 -17.37 1.61
C ASP A 73 -11.01 -16.21 1.15
N PHE A 74 -9.85 -16.54 0.58
CA PHE A 74 -8.99 -15.61 -0.12
C PHE A 74 -9.69 -15.05 -1.36
N ILE A 75 -9.65 -13.73 -1.54
CA ILE A 75 -10.25 -13.04 -2.68
C ILE A 75 -9.30 -12.08 -3.40
N GLY A 76 -8.02 -12.07 -3.03
CA GLY A 76 -7.01 -11.20 -3.61
C GLY A 76 -6.11 -10.58 -2.56
N PHE A 77 -5.45 -9.49 -2.91
CA PHE A 77 -4.50 -8.81 -2.03
C PHE A 77 -4.61 -7.29 -2.18
N THR A 78 -4.28 -6.57 -1.12
CA THR A 78 -4.22 -5.10 -1.15
C THR A 78 -3.34 -4.59 -0.01
N GLY A 79 -2.90 -3.34 -0.12
CA GLY A 79 -2.07 -2.70 0.89
C GLY A 79 -1.08 -1.73 0.28
N PHE A 80 0.09 -1.62 0.90
CA PHE A 80 1.13 -0.69 0.47
C PHE A 80 2.38 -1.45 0.10
N ALA A 81 2.81 -1.35 -1.15
CA ALA A 81 4.08 -1.88 -1.59
C ALA A 81 5.19 -0.89 -1.24
N HIS A 82 6.29 -1.39 -0.67
CA HIS A 82 7.50 -0.60 -0.50
C HIS A 82 8.24 -0.54 -1.85
N PRO A 83 8.49 0.66 -2.43
CA PRO A 83 9.29 0.76 -3.64
C PRO A 83 10.71 0.27 -3.35
N GLY A 84 11.17 -0.75 -4.09
CA GLY A 84 12.53 -1.30 -3.94
C GLY A 84 13.63 -0.43 -4.56
N PHE A 85 13.37 0.86 -4.77
CA PHE A 85 14.30 1.82 -5.36
C PHE A 85 14.15 3.17 -4.69
N GLU A 86 15.26 3.88 -4.55
CA GLU A 86 15.24 5.30 -4.24
C GLU A 86 15.16 6.11 -5.54
N ALA A 87 14.19 7.01 -5.61
CA ALA A 87 14.14 8.03 -6.64
C ALA A 87 13.82 9.39 -6.01
N PHE A 88 14.12 10.46 -6.74
CA PHE A 88 13.81 11.83 -6.31
C PHE A 88 12.30 12.14 -6.12
N PHE A 89 11.43 11.15 -6.31
CA PHE A 89 9.98 11.25 -6.15
C PHE A 89 9.40 10.21 -5.19
N THR A 90 10.25 9.51 -4.44
CA THR A 90 9.88 8.61 -3.34
C THR A 90 10.34 9.22 -2.02
N PRO A 91 9.44 9.50 -1.05
CA PRO A 91 7.97 9.37 -1.08
C PRO A 91 7.31 10.36 -2.06
N SER A 92 5.98 10.32 -2.25
CA SER A 92 5.19 11.06 -3.29
C SER A 92 5.25 12.60 -3.26
N GLU A 93 6.39 13.19 -2.91
CA GLU A 93 6.69 14.61 -2.86
C GLU A 93 6.44 15.31 -4.20
N ARG A 94 6.64 14.62 -5.34
CA ARG A 94 6.42 15.20 -6.67
C ARG A 94 4.94 15.54 -6.94
N VAL A 95 3.99 14.78 -6.39
CA VAL A 95 2.56 15.12 -6.53
C VAL A 95 2.29 16.43 -5.83
N MET A 96 2.79 16.57 -4.59
CA MET A 96 2.64 17.78 -3.77
C MET A 96 3.25 19.00 -4.45
N GLN A 97 4.46 18.85 -5.01
CA GLN A 97 5.11 19.91 -5.80
C GLN A 97 4.29 20.32 -7.04
N ARG A 98 3.76 19.35 -7.79
CA ARG A 98 2.96 19.61 -9.01
C ARG A 98 1.66 20.37 -8.74
N ILE A 99 1.06 20.17 -7.57
CA ILE A 99 -0.14 20.90 -7.15
C ILE A 99 0.17 22.21 -6.41
N GLY A 100 1.44 22.66 -6.41
CA GLY A 100 1.86 23.93 -5.83
C GLY A 100 1.96 23.94 -4.31
N MET A 101 2.16 22.77 -3.68
CA MET A 101 2.40 22.68 -2.25
C MET A 101 3.89 22.58 -1.95
N GLU A 102 4.32 23.19 -0.83
CA GLU A 102 5.72 23.12 -0.37
C GLU A 102 5.82 22.34 0.94
N LYS A 103 6.90 21.57 1.08
CA LYS A 103 7.27 20.89 2.32
C LYS A 103 7.80 21.93 3.31
N THR A 104 7.10 22.12 4.42
CA THR A 104 7.43 23.15 5.43
C THR A 104 7.97 22.59 6.74
N GLY A 105 8.02 21.27 6.91
CA GLY A 105 8.58 20.64 8.11
C GLY A 105 8.14 19.18 8.28
N THR A 106 8.37 18.65 9.48
CA THR A 106 7.88 17.33 9.92
C THR A 106 7.15 17.44 11.26
N PHE A 107 6.33 16.45 11.60
CA PHE A 107 5.66 16.34 12.89
C PHE A 107 5.45 14.88 13.27
N LEU A 108 5.28 14.61 14.57
CA LEU A 108 4.97 13.26 15.08
C LEU A 108 3.46 13.07 15.16
N HIS A 109 2.96 11.93 14.67
CA HIS A 109 1.54 11.61 14.68
C HIS A 109 1.04 11.43 16.13
N PRO A 110 0.06 12.23 16.59
CA PRO A 110 -0.31 12.28 18.00
C PRO A 110 -1.01 11.01 18.50
N ARG A 111 -1.50 10.15 17.60
CA ARG A 111 -2.17 8.89 17.94
C ARG A 111 -1.28 7.65 17.81
N LEU A 112 -0.03 7.79 17.37
CA LEU A 112 0.88 6.66 17.26
C LEU A 112 1.78 6.59 18.50
N PRO A 113 2.07 5.38 19.02
CA PRO A 113 3.01 5.21 20.13
C PRO A 113 4.37 5.84 19.81
N GLY A 114 5.07 6.31 20.84
CA GLY A 114 6.44 6.80 20.71
C GLY A 114 7.36 5.73 20.13
N GLY A 115 8.13 6.07 19.10
CA GLY A 115 9.04 5.14 18.42
C GLY A 115 8.35 4.23 17.41
N HIS A 116 7.05 4.38 17.16
CA HIS A 116 6.38 3.70 16.06
C HIS A 116 6.97 4.17 14.72
N TRP A 117 7.32 3.25 13.82
CA TRP A 117 8.00 3.56 12.57
C TRP A 117 7.20 4.49 11.63
N LEU A 118 5.86 4.47 11.71
CA LEU A 118 4.95 5.44 11.06
C LEU A 118 4.75 6.77 11.80
N GLN A 119 5.44 7.02 12.92
CA GLN A 119 5.14 8.20 13.74
C GLN A 119 5.52 9.50 13.04
N GLU A 120 6.62 9.55 12.28
CA GLU A 120 7.07 10.77 11.59
C GLU A 120 6.27 11.05 10.32
N HIS A 121 5.75 12.27 10.21
CA HIS A 121 4.99 12.75 9.05
C HIS A 121 5.62 14.02 8.48
N VAL A 122 5.45 14.23 7.17
CA VAL A 122 5.86 15.45 6.48
C VAL A 122 4.71 16.46 6.42
N LEU A 123 4.98 17.71 6.76
CA LEU A 123 4.02 18.81 6.66
C LEU A 123 4.17 19.52 5.31
N TYR A 124 3.10 19.54 4.52
CA TYR A 124 2.98 20.34 3.31
C TYR A 124 2.03 21.50 3.50
N ARG A 125 2.38 22.67 2.95
CA ARG A 125 1.55 23.88 2.93
C ARG A 125 1.16 24.20 1.50
N ALA A 126 -0.14 24.35 1.26
CA ALA A 126 -0.64 24.95 0.03
C ALA A 126 -0.64 26.48 0.18
N PHE A 127 -0.10 27.19 -0.79
CA PHE A 127 -0.24 28.65 -0.86
C PHE A 127 -1.48 28.96 -1.68
N SER A 128 -2.50 29.55 -1.04
CA SER A 128 -3.55 30.20 -1.82
C SER A 128 -2.89 31.37 -2.55
N PRO A 129 -3.05 31.51 -3.88
CA PRO A 129 -2.76 32.80 -4.51
C PRO A 129 -3.59 33.83 -3.76
N SER A 130 -2.94 34.88 -3.26
CA SER A 130 -3.62 36.00 -2.64
C SER A 130 -4.73 36.44 -3.58
N ARG A 131 -5.99 36.44 -3.12
CA ARG A 131 -7.05 37.14 -3.85
C ARG A 131 -6.56 38.57 -4.02
N ASN A 132 -6.18 38.93 -5.24
CA ASN A 132 -5.90 40.32 -5.58
C ASN A 132 -7.16 41.11 -5.22
N THR A 133 -7.12 41.81 -4.10
CA THR A 133 -8.09 42.85 -3.77
C THR A 133 -7.88 43.94 -4.81
N ILE A 134 -8.67 43.91 -5.87
CA ILE A 134 -8.79 45.04 -6.79
C ILE A 134 -9.40 46.16 -5.95
N SER A 135 -8.56 47.14 -5.57
CA SER A 135 -9.05 48.40 -5.01
C SER A 135 -9.97 49.04 -6.05
N ARG A 136 -11.22 49.30 -5.63
CA ARG A 136 -12.14 50.17 -6.35
C ARG A 136 -11.66 51.62 -6.29
#